data_AF-A0A417QFD9-F1
#
_entry.id   AF-A0A417QFD9-F1
#
_cell.length_a   1.000
_cell.length_b   1.000
_cell.length_c   1.000
_cell.angle_alpha   90.00
_cell.angle_beta   90.00
_cell.angle_gamma   90.00
#
_symmetry.space_group_name_H-M   'P 1'
#
loop_
_entity.id
_entity.type
_entity.pdbx_description
1 polymer ?
#
loop_
_entity_poly.entity_id
_entity_poly.type
_entity_poly.pdbx_seq_one_letter_code
_entity_poly.pdbx_strand_id
1 'polypeptide(L)' 'LYDPYISKCCLRPFYDKYGNVCIVVDMELKGRIREALIKMILDFDIPLETEE' A
#
# COMPACT_ATOMS: atom_id res chain seq x y z
N LEU A 1 5.31 9.53 5.22
CA LEU A 1 6.07 8.52 5.99
C LEU A 1 5.91 7.09 5.43
N TYR A 2 4.70 6.64 5.04
CA TYR A 2 4.47 5.26 4.55
C TYR A 2 4.64 5.03 3.04
N ASP A 3 4.85 6.08 2.25
CA ASP A 3 4.89 6.00 0.80
C ASP A 3 5.91 4.98 0.22
N PRO A 4 7.13 4.82 0.78
CA PRO A 4 8.07 3.81 0.30
C PRO A 4 7.57 2.37 0.50
N TYR A 5 6.90 2.10 1.63
CA TYR A 5 6.37 0.77 1.95
C TYR A 5 5.19 0.42 1.05
N ILE A 6 4.27 1.38 0.86
CA ILE A 6 3.13 1.20 -0.05
C ILE A 6 3.64 1.00 -1.48
N SER A 7 4.62 1.80 -1.93
CA SER A 7 5.22 1.66 -3.26
C SER A 7 5.90 0.30 -3.46
N LYS A 8 6.54 -0.25 -2.41
CA LYS A 8 7.13 -1.59 -2.45
C LYS A 8 6.10 -2.69 -2.63
N CYS A 9 4.93 -2.58 -2.00
CA CYS A 9 3.82 -3.52 -2.19
C CYS A 9 3.20 -3.47 -3.60
N CYS A 10 3.42 -2.36 -4.31
CA CYS A 10 2.88 -2.12 -5.65
C CYS A 10 3.86 -2.47 -6.78
N LEU A 11 5.00 -3.09 -6.46
CA LEU A 11 5.97 -3.50 -7.48
C LEU A 11 5.40 -4.65 -8.31
N ARG A 12 5.40 -4.47 -9.63
CA ARG A 12 4.94 -5.47 -10.60
C ARG A 12 5.96 -5.59 -11.75
N PRO A 13 6.14 -6.81 -12.29
CA PRO A 13 6.91 -6.98 -13.52
C PRO A 13 6.12 -6.36 -14.68
N PHE A 14 6.79 -5.56 -15.48
CA PHE A 14 6.28 -4.96 -16.70
C PHE A 14 7.16 -5.42 -17.87
N TYR A 15 6.51 -5.98 -18.87
CA TYR A 15 7.17 -6.46 -20.08
C TYR A 15 7.13 -5.35 -21.13
N ASP A 16 8.29 -4.96 -21.63
CA ASP A 16 8.35 -4.07 -22.78
C ASP A 16 8.04 -4.84 -24.09
N LYS A 17 8.02 -4.11 -25.20
CA LYS A 17 7.72 -4.66 -26.53
C LYS A 17 8.79 -5.65 -27.04
N TYR A 18 9.97 -5.64 -26.43
CA TYR A 18 11.11 -6.47 -26.79
C TYR A 18 11.29 -7.67 -25.84
N GLY A 19 10.40 -7.83 -24.85
CA GLY A 19 10.45 -8.92 -23.87
C GLY A 19 11.36 -8.64 -22.67
N ASN A 20 11.89 -7.43 -22.50
CA ASN A 20 12.65 -7.07 -21.31
C ASN A 20 11.71 -6.86 -20.12
N VAL A 21 12.13 -7.34 -18.95
CA VAL A 21 11.38 -7.20 -17.69
C VAL A 21 11.89 -5.99 -16.93
N CYS A 22 11.01 -5.03 -16.70
CA CYS A 22 11.22 -3.91 -15.78
C CYS A 22 10.36 -4.10 -14.53
N ILE A 23 10.87 -3.68 -13.37
CA ILE A 23 10.04 -3.58 -12.16
C ILE A 23 9.47 -2.18 -12.13
N VAL A 24 8.15 -2.07 -12.12
CA VAL A 24 7.43 -0.79 -12.06
C VAL A 24 6.50 -0.76 -10.86
N VAL A 25 6.16 0.45 -10.40
CA VAL A 25 5.16 0.66 -9.35
C VAL A 25 3.80 0.84 -10.00
N ASP A 26 2.86 -0.03 -9.66
CA ASP A 26 1.45 0.11 -10.05
C ASP A 26 0.80 1.25 -9.25
N MET A 27 0.52 2.36 -9.94
CA MET A 27 -0.01 3.57 -9.32
C MET A 27 -1.48 3.44 -8.91
N GLU A 28 -2.26 2.60 -9.58
CA GLU A 28 -3.66 2.35 -9.22
C GLU A 28 -3.74 1.48 -7.96
N LEU A 29 -2.93 0.43 -7.90
CA LEU A 29 -2.78 -0.39 -6.71
C LEU A 29 -2.27 0.43 -5.52
N LYS A 30 -1.32 1.35 -5.75
CA LYS A 30 -0.81 2.27 -4.73
C LYS A 30 -1.91 3.15 -4.14
N GLY A 31 -2.81 3.68 -4.98
CA GLY A 31 -3.98 4.44 -4.54
C GLY A 31 -4.92 3.59 -3.68
N ARG A 32 -5.26 2.39 -4.14
CA ARG A 32 -6.17 1.47 -3.42
C ARG A 32 -5.63 1.03 -2.06
N ILE A 33 -4.36 0.65 -2.00
CA ILE A 33 -3.72 0.25 -0.73
C ILE A 33 -3.71 1.41 0.25
N ARG A 34 -3.40 2.62 -0.21
CA ARG A 34 -3.41 3.81 0.64
C ARG A 34 -4.81 4.09 1.20
N GLU A 35 -5.83 4.02 0.37
CA GLU A 35 -7.21 4.24 0.79
C GLU A 35 -7.67 3.19 1.82
N ALA A 36 -7.45 1.91 1.53
CA ALA A 36 -7.80 0.82 2.43
C ALA A 36 -7.08 0.93 3.79
N LEU A 37 -5.80 1.28 3.78
CA LEU A 37 -5.00 1.42 5.00
C LEU A 37 -5.49 2.59 5.87
N ILE A 38 -5.90 3.71 5.26
CA ILE A 38 -6.51 4.83 6.00
C ILE A 38 -7.85 4.41 6.61
N LYS A 39 -8.72 3.71 5.86
CA LYS A 39 -9.99 3.19 6.38
C LYS A 39 -9.76 2.26 7.58
N MET A 40 -8.84 1.31 7.45
CA MET A 40 -8.51 0.39 8.56
C MET A 40 -7.99 1.12 9.81
N ILE A 41 -7.21 2.19 9.66
CA ILE A 41 -6.75 3.00 10.81
C ILE A 41 -7.91 3.74 11.46
N LEU A 42 -8.85 4.28 10.67
CA LEU A 42 -10.01 5.00 11.19
C LEU A 42 -11.02 4.07 11.86
N ASP A 43 -11.17 2.85 11.35
CA ASP A 43 -12.05 1.82 11.90
C ASP A 43 -11.42 1.10 13.11
N PHE A 44 -10.16 1.40 13.45
CA PHE A 44 -9.44 0.76 14.55
C PHE A 44 -9.76 1.43 15.89
N ASP A 45 -10.61 0.78 16.69
CA ASP A 45 -10.88 1.17 18.07
C ASP A 45 -9.82 0.60 19.02
N ILE A 46 -9.27 1.47 19.87
CA ILE A 46 -8.37 1.08 20.96
C ILE A 46 -9.18 1.13 22.25
N PRO A 47 -9.52 -0.01 22.89
CA PRO A 47 -10.14 0.01 24.20
C PRO A 47 -9.15 0.63 25.19
N LEU A 48 -9.57 1.72 25.84
CA LEU A 48 -8.83 2.29 26.96
C LEU A 48 -9.17 1.46 28.19
N GLU A 49 -8.24 0.64 28.64
CA GLU A 49 -8.30 0.08 29.99
C GLU A 49 -8.00 1.23 30.96
N THR A 50 -9.05 1.82 31.53
CA THR A 50 -8.89 2.70 32.69
C THR A 50 -8.70 1.79 33.91
N GLU A 51 -7.49 1.79 34.48
CA GLU A 51 -7.22 1.21 35.79
C GLU A 51 -8.14 1.90 36.83
N GLU A 52 -9.11 1.16 37.38
CA GLU A 52 -9.84 1.53 38.61
C GLU A 52 -9.04 1.17 39.87
#